data_AF-A0A3Q3ATN5-F1
#
_entry.id   AF-A0A3Q3ATN5-F1
#
_cell.length_a   1.000
_cell.length_b   1.000
_cell.length_c   1.000
_cell.angle_alpha   90.00
_cell.angle_beta   90.00
_cell.angle_gamma   90.00
#
_symmetry.space_group_name_H-M   'P 1'
#
loop_
_entity.id
_entity.type
_entity.pdbx_description
1 polymer ?
#
loop_
_entity_poly.entity_id
_entity_poly.type
_entity_poly.pdbx_seq_one_letter_code
_entity_poly.pdbx_strand_id
1 'polypeptide(L)'
;MTVSTALTPSMTSSNSMSSGYCSLDDESEDFTFFTAKTSFFRKPKHAAKQNEPREEEEGATKHLSEKEVRAKIEEYNTQVAENGMKLATDGSFTGFIKVHLRLSRPVTVPAMKAPSSEDGRNLPEDQDETDCGYGEKRTSFYLPSDCVKQLHISSLTTTREVIQGLLKKFMVLDNPRKFALYRQTHRDGQDLFQKLPLSERPLLLRLIVGPDAELLTFVLKENETGEVEWHAFSVPELQNFLVILEKEEAERIRAVQQKYTVYKTKLQLALQQHDP
;
A
#
# COMPACT_ATOMS: atom_id res chain seq x y z
N MET A 1 21.44 69.00 -43.20
CA MET A 1 22.09 68.92 -41.88
C MET A 1 22.77 67.57 -41.82
N THR A 2 24.04 67.49 -42.26
CA THR A 2 25.25 67.55 -41.41
C THR A 2 25.38 66.26 -40.58
N VAL A 3 26.40 65.39 -40.65
CA VAL A 3 27.73 65.28 -41.29
C VAL A 3 28.06 63.76 -41.24
N SER A 4 28.48 63.10 -42.34
CA SER A 4 29.86 62.56 -42.61
C SER A 4 30.59 61.95 -41.38
N THR A 5 31.31 60.82 -41.44
CA THR A 5 32.43 60.43 -42.34
C THR A 5 32.82 58.96 -42.01
N ALA A 6 32.75 58.01 -42.96
CA ALA A 6 33.84 57.36 -43.71
C ALA A 6 34.93 56.59 -42.92
N LEU A 7 35.13 55.30 -43.25
CA LEU A 7 36.39 54.69 -43.76
C LEU A 7 36.20 53.20 -44.11
N THR A 8 36.79 52.80 -45.25
CA THR A 8 36.70 51.49 -45.94
C THR A 8 37.91 50.56 -45.59
N PRO A 9 38.21 49.46 -46.32
CA PRO A 9 37.98 48.06 -45.92
C PRO A 9 39.28 47.22 -45.77
N SER A 10 39.23 45.96 -45.32
CA SER A 10 40.19 44.92 -45.76
C SER A 10 39.80 43.48 -45.35
N MET A 11 39.78 42.61 -46.37
CA MET A 11 40.31 41.22 -46.46
C MET A 11 40.35 40.30 -45.23
N THR A 12 39.74 39.10 -45.30
CA THR A 12 40.37 37.79 -45.63
C THR A 12 39.53 36.61 -45.10
N SER A 13 39.43 35.53 -45.90
CA SER A 13 39.38 34.08 -45.55
C SER A 13 38.34 33.58 -44.52
N SER A 14 37.74 32.40 -44.58
CA SER A 14 37.74 31.22 -45.47
C SER A 14 36.74 30.22 -44.83
N ASN A 15 36.14 29.37 -45.66
CA ASN A 15 35.46 28.09 -45.38
C ASN A 15 35.30 27.60 -43.94
N SER A 16 34.11 27.11 -43.61
CA SER A 16 33.92 25.83 -42.89
C SER A 16 32.49 25.29 -43.07
N MET A 17 32.41 24.13 -43.72
CA MET A 17 31.27 23.22 -43.65
C MET A 17 31.39 22.39 -42.37
N SER A 18 30.27 22.07 -41.73
CA SER A 18 29.93 20.74 -41.19
C SER A 18 28.93 20.86 -40.05
N SER A 19 27.84 20.10 -40.12
CA SER A 19 27.45 19.15 -39.06
C SER A 19 26.02 18.69 -39.31
N GLY A 20 25.90 17.53 -39.97
CA GLY A 20 24.68 16.74 -39.97
C GLY A 20 24.56 16.04 -38.62
N TYR A 21 23.41 16.21 -38.00
CA TYR A 21 22.93 15.50 -36.83
C TYR A 21 23.16 13.98 -36.93
N CYS A 22 23.76 13.36 -35.91
CA CYS A 22 23.65 11.93 -35.68
C CYS A 22 23.38 11.67 -34.20
N SER A 23 22.12 11.28 -33.97
CA SER A 23 21.46 10.64 -32.81
C SER A 23 22.33 10.37 -31.57
N LEU A 24 22.03 11.10 -30.49
CA LEU A 24 22.22 10.63 -29.13
C LEU A 24 21.06 9.67 -28.82
N ASP A 25 21.36 8.38 -28.75
CA ASP A 25 20.45 7.43 -28.11
C ASP A 25 20.41 7.73 -26.62
N ASP A 26 19.27 8.30 -26.24
CA ASP A 26 18.85 8.66 -24.90
C ASP A 26 18.39 7.38 -24.18
N GLU A 27 19.33 6.57 -23.71
CA GLU A 27 19.03 5.51 -22.72
C GLU A 27 18.97 6.12 -21.31
N SER A 28 18.02 7.04 -21.12
CA SER A 28 17.53 7.39 -19.80
C SER A 28 16.60 6.28 -19.30
N GLU A 29 17.17 5.12 -18.96
CA GLU A 29 16.46 4.16 -18.13
C GLU A 29 16.43 4.72 -16.69
N ASP A 30 15.32 5.40 -16.42
CA ASP A 30 14.89 5.90 -15.12
C ASP A 30 14.64 4.70 -14.18
N PHE A 31 15.72 4.03 -13.75
CA PHE A 31 15.62 2.94 -12.80
C PHE A 31 15.49 3.49 -11.39
N THR A 32 14.24 3.67 -10.99
CA THR A 32 13.86 3.78 -9.58
C THR A 32 14.31 2.51 -8.84
N PHE A 33 15.48 2.56 -8.20
CA PHE A 33 15.91 1.49 -7.31
C PHE A 33 15.00 1.48 -6.08
N PHE A 34 14.25 0.39 -5.92
CA PHE A 34 13.40 0.14 -4.77
C PHE A 34 14.28 -0.25 -3.56
N THR A 35 14.94 0.74 -2.95
CA THR A 35 15.57 0.56 -1.65
C THR A 35 14.46 0.44 -0.61
N ALA A 36 14.40 -0.68 0.13
CA ALA A 36 13.63 -0.75 1.35
C ALA A 36 14.11 0.40 2.26
N LYS A 37 13.28 1.44 2.43
CA LYS A 37 13.62 2.58 3.28
C LYS A 37 13.67 2.11 4.74
N THR A 38 14.84 1.68 5.18
CA THR A 38 15.12 1.49 6.60
C THR A 38 15.53 2.85 7.16
N SER A 39 14.58 3.53 7.79
CA SER A 39 14.86 4.76 8.53
C SER A 39 15.56 4.41 9.86
N PHE A 40 16.88 4.48 9.90
CA PHE A 40 17.70 4.52 11.12
C PHE A 40 18.75 5.64 10.91
N PHE A 41 19.01 6.64 11.76
CA PHE A 41 19.23 6.68 13.21
C PHE A 41 19.06 8.11 13.77
N ARG A 42 18.41 8.27 14.93
CA ARG A 42 18.79 9.27 15.96
C ARG A 42 18.93 8.52 17.28
N LYS A 43 20.14 8.50 17.85
CA LYS A 43 20.43 7.97 19.19
C LYS A 43 20.04 9.00 20.27
N PRO A 44 19.22 8.65 21.27
CA PRO A 44 19.28 9.28 22.58
C PRO A 44 20.19 8.48 23.52
N LYS A 45 20.93 9.20 24.36
CA LYS A 45 21.85 8.68 25.36
C LYS A 45 21.12 7.86 26.42
N HIS A 46 21.72 6.74 26.83
CA HIS A 46 21.28 5.93 27.96
C HIS A 46 21.23 6.75 29.25
N ALA A 47 20.07 6.75 29.91
CA ALA A 47 19.95 7.00 31.34
C ALA A 47 19.11 5.87 31.93
N ALA A 48 19.71 5.10 32.84
CA ALA A 48 19.04 4.03 33.56
C ALA A 48 17.94 4.59 34.46
N LYS A 49 16.72 4.04 34.38
CA LYS A 49 15.68 4.19 35.41
C LYS A 49 14.71 3.01 35.36
N GLN A 50 14.83 2.20 36.42
CA GLN A 50 13.83 1.52 37.25
C GLN A 50 12.64 0.81 36.59
N ASN A 51 12.50 -0.46 37.01
CA ASN A 51 11.37 -1.36 36.77
C ASN A 51 10.02 -0.72 37.12
N GLU A 52 9.15 -0.63 36.13
CA GLU A 52 7.69 -0.51 36.25
C GLU A 52 7.08 -1.67 35.45
N PRO A 53 5.93 -2.23 35.86
CA PRO A 53 5.41 -3.45 35.27
C PRO A 53 4.99 -3.18 33.83
N ARG A 54 5.48 -4.03 32.91
CA ARG A 54 5.00 -4.07 31.53
C ARG A 54 3.54 -4.53 31.56
N GLU A 55 2.64 -3.63 31.22
CA GLU A 55 1.30 -3.99 30.78
C GLU A 55 1.44 -4.71 29.44
N GLU A 56 1.58 -6.03 29.51
CA GLU A 56 1.14 -6.90 28.42
C GLU A 56 -0.37 -6.70 28.32
N GLU A 57 -0.82 -5.87 27.36
CA GLU A 57 -2.21 -5.93 26.90
C GLU A 57 -2.39 -7.29 26.22
N GLU A 58 -2.75 -8.28 27.04
CA GLU A 58 -3.33 -9.54 26.60
C GLU A 58 -4.47 -9.23 25.62
N GLY A 59 -4.29 -9.65 24.37
CA GLY A 59 -5.37 -9.83 23.40
C GLY A 59 -6.31 -10.96 23.79
N ALA A 60 -6.80 -10.95 25.04
CA ALA A 60 -7.87 -11.79 25.52
C ALA A 60 -9.17 -11.01 25.32
N THR A 61 -9.97 -11.42 24.34
CA THR A 61 -11.39 -11.04 24.27
C THR A 61 -12.03 -11.30 25.64
N LYS A 62 -12.23 -10.23 26.43
CA LYS A 62 -12.95 -10.31 27.70
C LYS A 62 -14.33 -10.89 27.40
N HIS A 63 -14.59 -12.10 27.86
CA HIS A 63 -15.87 -12.75 27.68
C HIS A 63 -16.87 -12.10 28.64
N LEU A 64 -17.62 -11.10 28.15
CA LEU A 64 -18.67 -10.45 28.93
C LEU A 64 -19.78 -11.45 29.25
N SER A 65 -20.26 -11.41 30.49
CA SER A 65 -21.48 -12.12 30.89
C SER A 65 -22.72 -11.48 30.23
N GLU A 66 -23.82 -12.22 30.12
CA GLU A 66 -25.06 -11.71 29.52
C GLU A 66 -25.59 -10.45 30.23
N LYS A 67 -25.43 -10.37 31.56
CA LYS A 67 -25.82 -9.19 32.36
C LYS A 67 -24.97 -7.97 32.01
N GLU A 68 -23.66 -8.15 31.84
CA GLU A 68 -22.75 -7.06 31.45
C GLU A 68 -23.02 -6.60 30.01
N VAL A 69 -23.31 -7.53 29.09
CA VAL A 69 -23.71 -7.19 27.72
C VAL A 69 -24.97 -6.35 27.73
N ARG A 70 -25.99 -6.74 28.49
CA ARG A 70 -27.25 -5.97 28.61
C ARG A 70 -26.99 -4.56 29.15
N ALA A 71 -26.25 -4.44 30.24
CA ALA A 71 -25.90 -3.16 30.84
C ALA A 71 -25.11 -2.26 29.87
N LYS A 72 -24.11 -2.80 29.18
CA LYS A 72 -23.34 -2.06 28.17
C LYS A 72 -24.18 -1.64 26.96
N ILE A 73 -25.15 -2.46 26.53
CA ILE A 73 -26.05 -2.09 25.43
C ILE A 73 -26.96 -0.92 25.85
N GLU A 74 -27.49 -0.96 27.07
CA GLU A 74 -28.29 0.14 27.62
C GLU A 74 -27.45 1.43 27.69
N GLU A 75 -26.25 1.36 28.27
CA GLU A 75 -25.30 2.48 28.32
C GLU A 75 -24.97 3.01 26.93
N TYR A 76 -24.62 2.13 25.99
CA TYR A 76 -24.32 2.49 24.61
C TYR A 76 -25.50 3.24 23.96
N ASN A 77 -26.72 2.71 24.11
CA ASN A 77 -27.92 3.27 23.50
C ASN A 77 -28.33 4.61 24.11
N THR A 78 -27.94 4.94 25.34
CA THR A 78 -28.16 6.29 25.89
C THR A 78 -27.34 7.37 25.20
N GLN A 79 -26.22 6.99 24.59
CA GLN A 79 -25.27 7.91 23.94
C GLN A 79 -25.52 8.09 22.44
N VAL A 80 -26.38 7.26 21.83
CA VAL A 80 -26.69 7.33 20.39
C VAL A 80 -28.18 7.52 20.13
N ALA A 81 -28.51 8.51 19.30
CA ALA A 81 -29.89 8.76 18.88
C ALA A 81 -30.38 7.74 17.82
N GLU A 82 -29.47 7.28 16.97
CA GLU A 82 -29.74 6.32 15.89
C GLU A 82 -28.65 5.25 15.87
N ASN A 83 -28.93 4.09 15.27
CA ASN A 83 -27.96 2.98 15.12
C ASN A 83 -27.52 2.33 16.45
N GLY A 84 -28.40 2.34 17.46
CA GLY A 84 -28.21 1.59 18.70
C GLY A 84 -28.13 0.07 18.51
N MET A 85 -27.69 -0.63 19.54
CA MET A 85 -27.59 -2.08 19.55
C MET A 85 -28.87 -2.74 20.09
N LYS A 86 -29.17 -3.94 19.59
CA LYS A 86 -30.35 -4.71 19.98
C LYS A 86 -29.94 -6.09 20.48
N LEU A 87 -30.34 -6.40 21.71
CA LEU A 87 -30.16 -7.72 22.31
C LEU A 87 -31.25 -8.68 21.80
N ALA A 88 -30.85 -9.87 21.38
CA ALA A 88 -31.75 -10.95 20.98
C ALA A 88 -32.01 -11.92 22.15
N THR A 89 -33.01 -12.80 21.99
CA THR A 89 -33.44 -13.74 23.03
C THR A 89 -32.42 -14.84 23.32
N ASP A 90 -31.50 -15.10 22.40
CA ASP A 90 -30.42 -16.09 22.52
C ASP A 90 -29.15 -15.52 23.18
N GLY A 91 -29.19 -14.26 23.64
CA GLY A 91 -28.05 -13.55 24.20
C GLY A 91 -27.10 -12.97 23.15
N SER A 92 -27.33 -13.22 21.85
CA SER A 92 -26.63 -12.50 20.79
C SER A 92 -27.14 -11.06 20.69
N PHE A 93 -26.36 -10.19 20.06
CA PHE A 93 -26.81 -8.83 19.82
C PHE A 93 -26.41 -8.37 18.43
N THR A 94 -27.14 -7.39 17.91
CA THR A 94 -26.91 -6.80 16.59
C THR A 94 -26.73 -5.31 16.72
N GLY A 95 -26.01 -4.72 15.78
CA GLY A 95 -25.72 -3.29 15.80
C GLY A 95 -24.90 -2.86 14.61
N PHE A 96 -24.46 -1.61 14.62
CA PHE A 96 -23.78 -1.00 13.49
C PHE A 96 -22.30 -0.75 13.80
N ILE A 97 -21.46 -0.99 12.81
CA ILE A 97 -20.07 -0.50 12.80
C ILE A 97 -19.83 0.33 11.55
N LYS A 98 -18.94 1.31 11.63
CA LYS A 98 -18.42 2.05 10.48
C LYS A 98 -17.00 1.58 10.21
N VAL A 99 -16.72 1.21 8.95
CA VAL A 99 -15.40 0.80 8.49
C VAL A 99 -14.94 1.79 7.42
N HIS A 100 -13.78 2.40 7.62
CA HIS A 100 -13.11 3.23 6.63
C HIS A 100 -12.30 2.32 5.70
N LEU A 101 -12.47 2.47 4.39
CA LEU A 101 -11.73 1.71 3.39
C LEU A 101 -10.59 2.58 2.87
N ARG A 102 -9.37 2.19 3.24
CA ARG A 102 -8.12 2.80 2.76
C ARG A 102 -7.39 1.78 1.90
N LEU A 103 -7.95 1.53 0.71
CA LEU A 103 -7.37 0.64 -0.30
C LEU A 103 -6.55 1.49 -1.28
N SER A 104 -5.37 1.02 -1.66
CA SER A 104 -4.39 1.78 -2.45
C SER A 104 -4.27 1.27 -3.89
N ARG A 105 -4.97 0.18 -4.27
CA ARG A 105 -4.87 -0.40 -5.62
C ARG A 105 -6.08 -0.12 -6.52
N PRO A 106 -5.85 -0.02 -7.85
CA PRO A 106 -6.90 -0.22 -8.84
C PRO A 106 -7.43 -1.66 -8.72
N VAL A 107 -8.73 -1.80 -8.53
CA VAL A 107 -9.40 -3.09 -8.35
C VAL A 107 -9.80 -3.64 -9.72
N THR A 108 -9.48 -4.90 -9.97
CA THR A 108 -9.85 -5.57 -11.22
C THR A 108 -11.28 -6.08 -11.18
N VAL A 109 -12.10 -5.79 -12.19
CA VAL A 109 -13.44 -6.39 -12.38
C VAL A 109 -13.56 -7.10 -13.74
N PRO A 110 -14.46 -8.11 -13.88
CA PRO A 110 -14.73 -8.74 -15.17
C PRO A 110 -15.39 -7.73 -16.12
N ALA A 111 -14.96 -7.71 -17.39
CA ALA A 111 -15.61 -6.87 -18.40
C ALA A 111 -17.09 -7.25 -18.57
N MET A 112 -17.97 -6.28 -18.35
CA MET A 112 -19.37 -6.40 -18.71
C MET A 112 -19.47 -6.58 -20.23
N LYS A 113 -19.95 -7.74 -20.70
CA LYS A 113 -20.35 -7.91 -22.10
C LYS A 113 -21.48 -6.92 -22.37
N ALA A 114 -21.28 -6.01 -23.31
CA ALA A 114 -22.36 -5.22 -23.88
C ALA A 114 -23.45 -6.17 -24.42
N PRO A 115 -24.74 -5.80 -24.33
CA PRO A 115 -25.79 -6.60 -24.93
C PRO A 115 -25.56 -6.64 -26.44
N SER A 116 -25.20 -7.82 -26.95
CA SER A 116 -25.08 -8.07 -28.37
C SER A 116 -26.45 -7.84 -29.00
N SER A 117 -26.56 -6.77 -29.78
CA SER A 117 -27.62 -6.59 -30.76
C SER A 117 -27.61 -7.79 -31.72
N GLU A 118 -28.79 -8.35 -31.89
CA GLU A 118 -29.14 -9.38 -32.87
C GLU A 118 -28.72 -8.91 -34.27
N ASP A 119 -27.79 -9.61 -34.93
CA ASP A 119 -27.93 -9.88 -36.36
C ASP A 119 -26.97 -10.98 -36.83
N GLY A 120 -27.50 -11.87 -37.68
CA GLY A 120 -26.87 -13.12 -38.06
C GLY A 120 -25.78 -13.01 -39.14
N ARG A 121 -24.87 -13.98 -39.15
CA ARG A 121 -24.52 -14.78 -40.35
C ARG A 121 -23.62 -15.97 -40.00
N ASN A 122 -23.88 -17.08 -40.69
CA ASN A 122 -23.24 -18.39 -40.59
C ASN A 122 -21.89 -18.47 -41.33
N LEU A 123 -21.08 -19.47 -40.90
CA LEU A 123 -19.99 -20.23 -41.58
C LEU A 123 -18.54 -19.71 -41.51
N PRO A 124 -17.51 -20.59 -41.61
CA PRO A 124 -17.41 -22.03 -41.31
C PRO A 124 -16.23 -22.40 -40.37
N GLU A 125 -16.21 -23.66 -39.91
CA GLU A 125 -15.10 -24.30 -39.19
C GLU A 125 -13.87 -24.46 -40.09
N ASP A 126 -12.71 -24.02 -39.60
CA ASP A 126 -11.41 -24.57 -40.02
C ASP A 126 -10.43 -24.54 -38.84
N GLN A 127 -9.67 -25.61 -38.70
CA GLN A 127 -8.70 -25.83 -37.63
C GLN A 127 -7.45 -24.96 -37.84
N ASP A 128 -7.02 -24.23 -36.82
CA ASP A 128 -5.58 -24.01 -36.61
C ASP A 128 -5.27 -23.76 -35.12
N GLU A 129 -4.19 -24.38 -34.66
CA GLU A 129 -3.65 -24.27 -33.32
C GLU A 129 -3.07 -22.86 -33.10
N THR A 130 -3.60 -22.08 -32.15
CA THR A 130 -2.78 -21.07 -31.46
C THR A 130 -3.34 -20.79 -30.06
N ASP A 131 -2.55 -21.21 -29.08
CA ASP A 131 -2.39 -20.64 -27.75
C ASP A 131 -2.76 -19.15 -27.66
N CYS A 132 -3.91 -18.83 -27.07
CA CYS A 132 -4.05 -17.63 -26.24
C CYS A 132 -5.32 -17.73 -25.39
N GLY A 133 -5.11 -17.90 -24.07
CA GLY A 133 -6.18 -17.95 -23.09
C GLY A 133 -7.14 -16.76 -23.22
N TYR A 134 -8.42 -17.02 -23.00
CA TYR A 134 -9.45 -16.02 -22.78
C TYR A 134 -9.05 -15.13 -21.60
N GLY A 135 -8.21 -14.13 -21.87
CA GLY A 135 -7.92 -13.02 -21.00
C GLY A 135 -9.19 -12.19 -20.93
N GLU A 136 -10.05 -12.54 -19.98
CA GLU A 136 -11.13 -11.70 -19.50
C GLU A 136 -10.59 -10.27 -19.41
N LYS A 137 -11.15 -9.35 -20.20
CA LYS A 137 -10.68 -7.97 -20.29
C LYS A 137 -10.81 -7.31 -18.91
N ARG A 138 -9.76 -7.41 -18.10
CA ARG A 138 -9.67 -6.88 -16.75
C ARG A 138 -9.70 -5.36 -16.84
N THR A 139 -10.77 -4.75 -16.36
CA THR A 139 -10.84 -3.28 -16.22
C THR A 139 -10.49 -2.94 -14.78
N SER A 140 -9.55 -2.02 -14.60
CA SER A 140 -9.17 -1.50 -13.29
C SER A 140 -10.08 -0.33 -12.95
N PHE A 141 -10.91 -0.48 -11.92
CA PHE A 141 -11.68 0.63 -11.36
C PHE A 141 -11.10 1.02 -10.00
N TYR A 142 -11.03 2.33 -9.76
CA TYR A 142 -10.67 2.88 -8.46
C TYR A 142 -11.88 2.78 -7.53
N LEU A 143 -11.71 2.15 -6.37
CA LEU A 143 -12.59 2.49 -5.24
C LEU A 143 -12.25 3.94 -4.87
N PRO A 144 -13.22 4.86 -4.74
CA PRO A 144 -12.95 6.21 -4.25
C PRO A 144 -12.15 6.12 -2.95
N SER A 145 -11.02 6.83 -2.89
CA SER A 145 -10.18 6.88 -1.71
C SER A 145 -11.01 7.35 -0.51
N ASP A 146 -10.85 6.67 0.63
CA ASP A 146 -11.53 6.98 1.90
C ASP A 146 -13.07 6.80 1.89
N CYS A 147 -13.53 5.68 1.32
CA CYS A 147 -14.94 5.28 1.43
C CYS A 147 -15.26 4.80 2.85
N VAL A 148 -16.33 5.32 3.48
CA VAL A 148 -16.83 4.80 4.76
C VAL A 148 -18.05 3.91 4.52
N LYS A 149 -17.97 2.67 5.02
CA LYS A 149 -19.10 1.73 4.97
C LYS A 149 -19.66 1.49 6.36
N GLN A 150 -20.94 1.81 6.54
CA GLN A 150 -21.71 1.34 7.69
C GLN A 150 -22.24 -0.07 7.43
N LEU A 151 -22.01 -0.97 8.39
CA LEU A 151 -22.42 -2.37 8.33
C LEU A 151 -23.33 -2.66 9.53
N HIS A 152 -24.45 -3.33 9.28
CA HIS A 152 -25.27 -3.95 10.32
C HIS A 152 -24.84 -5.40 10.47
N ILE A 153 -24.33 -5.76 11.65
CA ILE A 153 -23.72 -7.07 11.92
C ILE A 153 -24.19 -7.63 13.26
N SER A 154 -23.92 -8.91 13.51
CA SER A 154 -24.18 -9.56 14.79
C SER A 154 -22.93 -9.63 15.66
N SER A 155 -23.12 -9.93 16.94
CA SER A 155 -22.05 -10.14 17.91
C SER A 155 -21.16 -11.34 17.58
N LEU A 156 -21.64 -12.24 16.72
CA LEU A 156 -20.89 -13.40 16.23
C LEU A 156 -20.08 -13.12 14.97
N THR A 157 -20.37 -12.00 14.28
CA THR A 157 -19.66 -11.64 13.05
C THR A 157 -18.18 -11.39 13.35
N THR A 158 -17.33 -12.15 12.68
CA THR A 158 -15.88 -12.12 12.85
C THR A 158 -15.23 -11.07 11.95
N THR A 159 -14.01 -10.65 12.32
CA THR A 159 -13.16 -9.81 11.48
C THR A 159 -12.99 -10.39 10.06
N ARG A 160 -12.82 -11.71 9.94
CA ARG A 160 -12.72 -12.40 8.63
C ARG A 160 -13.94 -12.14 7.76
N GLU A 161 -15.14 -12.30 8.32
CA GLU A 161 -16.40 -12.12 7.59
C GLU A 161 -16.61 -10.66 7.20
N VAL A 162 -16.22 -9.71 8.06
CA VAL A 162 -16.25 -8.28 7.74
C VAL A 162 -15.35 -7.97 6.54
N ILE A 163 -14.11 -8.46 6.54
CA ILE A 163 -13.16 -8.28 5.42
C ILE A 163 -13.76 -8.88 4.15
N GLN A 164 -14.17 -10.15 4.17
CA GLN A 164 -14.72 -10.83 2.99
C GLN A 164 -15.99 -10.15 2.46
N GLY A 165 -16.89 -9.75 3.35
CA GLY A 165 -18.13 -9.06 3.00
C GLY A 165 -17.90 -7.70 2.36
N LEU A 166 -16.93 -6.93 2.88
CA LEU A 166 -16.52 -5.65 2.29
C LEU A 166 -15.89 -5.84 0.91
N LEU A 167 -14.91 -6.75 0.78
CA LEU A 167 -14.26 -7.02 -0.51
C LEU A 167 -15.26 -7.46 -1.57
N LYS A 168 -16.18 -8.39 -1.23
CA LYS A 168 -17.26 -8.83 -2.14
C LYS A 168 -18.17 -7.66 -2.53
N LYS A 169 -18.55 -6.81 -1.57
CA LYS A 169 -19.43 -5.66 -1.80
C LYS A 169 -18.84 -4.64 -2.75
N PHE A 170 -17.52 -4.46 -2.70
CA PHE A 170 -16.79 -3.55 -3.57
C PHE A 170 -16.14 -4.26 -4.77
N MET A 171 -16.55 -5.50 -5.06
CA MET A 171 -16.07 -6.31 -6.18
C MET A 171 -14.54 -6.45 -6.25
N VAL A 172 -13.89 -6.49 -5.09
CA VAL A 172 -12.44 -6.69 -4.97
C VAL A 172 -12.10 -8.17 -5.20
N LEU A 173 -11.44 -8.46 -6.32
CA LEU A 173 -11.04 -9.82 -6.71
C LEU A 173 -9.70 -10.28 -6.08
N ASP A 174 -8.98 -9.39 -5.42
CA ASP A 174 -7.74 -9.74 -4.73
C ASP A 174 -7.96 -10.74 -3.59
N ASN A 175 -6.90 -11.50 -3.29
CA ASN A 175 -6.93 -12.46 -2.19
C ASN A 175 -7.26 -11.73 -0.87
N PRO A 176 -8.31 -12.13 -0.12
CA PRO A 176 -8.67 -11.50 1.15
C PRO A 176 -7.53 -11.43 2.18
N ARG A 177 -6.54 -12.33 2.09
CA ARG A 177 -5.34 -12.33 2.94
C ARG A 177 -4.42 -11.13 2.70
N LYS A 178 -4.56 -10.43 1.58
CA LYS A 178 -3.89 -9.15 1.32
C LYS A 178 -4.49 -8.00 2.11
N PHE A 179 -5.61 -8.19 2.79
CA PHE A 179 -6.29 -7.13 3.53
C PHE A 179 -6.33 -7.48 5.01
N ALA A 180 -6.36 -6.45 5.83
CA ALA A 180 -6.60 -6.58 7.27
C ALA A 180 -7.49 -5.44 7.76
N LEU A 181 -8.26 -5.77 8.79
CA LEU A 181 -9.04 -4.79 9.53
C LEU A 181 -8.21 -4.33 10.73
N TYR A 182 -8.12 -3.03 10.92
CA TYR A 182 -7.41 -2.41 12.03
C TYR A 182 -8.40 -1.71 12.96
N ARG A 183 -8.11 -1.76 14.27
CA ARG A 183 -8.61 -0.75 15.21
C ARG A 183 -7.67 0.46 15.15
N GLN A 184 -8.23 1.62 14.91
CA GLN A 184 -7.55 2.90 14.98
C GLN A 184 -7.94 3.58 16.29
N THR A 185 -6.95 4.04 17.04
CA THR A 185 -7.12 4.85 18.26
C THR A 185 -6.30 6.12 18.12
N HIS A 186 -6.78 7.22 18.70
CA HIS A 186 -6.06 8.48 18.70
C HIS A 186 -5.33 8.67 20.05
N ARG A 187 -3.99 8.75 20.02
CA ARG A 187 -3.17 8.94 21.23
C ARG A 187 -2.06 9.95 20.96
N ASP A 188 -1.88 10.92 21.86
CA ASP A 188 -0.80 11.91 21.81
C ASP A 188 -0.70 12.68 20.46
N GLY A 189 -1.84 12.90 19.80
CA GLY A 189 -1.90 13.57 18.49
C GLY A 189 -1.53 12.70 17.30
N GLN A 190 -1.36 11.38 17.49
CA GLN A 190 -1.03 10.41 16.45
C GLN A 190 -2.10 9.32 16.32
N ASP A 191 -2.33 8.88 15.08
CA ASP A 191 -3.20 7.74 14.78
C ASP A 191 -2.42 6.43 14.94
N LEU A 192 -2.82 5.61 15.91
CA LEU A 192 -2.28 4.27 16.12
C LEU A 192 -3.18 3.24 15.45
N PHE A 193 -2.59 2.38 14.62
CA PHE A 193 -3.30 1.29 13.94
C PHE A 193 -2.87 -0.04 14.51
N GLN A 194 -3.82 -0.82 15.03
CA GLN A 194 -3.58 -2.18 15.48
C GLN A 194 -4.41 -3.17 14.69
N LYS A 195 -3.73 -4.14 14.07
CA LYS A 195 -4.34 -5.21 13.28
C LYS A 195 -5.21 -6.10 14.17
N LEU A 196 -6.46 -6.31 13.75
CA LEU A 196 -7.38 -7.20 14.44
C LEU A 196 -7.15 -8.65 13.99
N PRO A 197 -7.02 -9.61 14.93
CA PRO A 197 -7.07 -11.02 14.62
C PRO A 197 -8.35 -11.39 13.84
N LEU A 198 -8.24 -12.37 12.94
CA LEU A 198 -9.36 -12.78 12.08
C LEU A 198 -10.54 -13.38 12.86
N SER A 199 -10.29 -13.90 14.06
CA SER A 199 -11.28 -14.46 14.99
C SER A 199 -11.95 -13.41 15.90
N GLU A 200 -11.46 -12.17 15.90
CA GLU A 200 -12.06 -11.10 16.70
C GLU A 200 -13.48 -10.79 16.27
N ARG A 201 -14.24 -10.15 17.17
CA ARG A 201 -15.64 -9.76 16.98
C ARG A 201 -15.76 -8.23 17.00
N PRO A 202 -15.75 -7.55 15.83
CA PRO A 202 -15.74 -6.09 15.78
C PRO A 202 -16.91 -5.40 16.49
N LEU A 203 -18.11 -6.01 16.46
CA LEU A 203 -19.27 -5.44 17.18
C LEU A 203 -19.08 -5.49 18.70
N LEU A 204 -18.46 -6.55 19.22
CA LEU A 204 -18.14 -6.65 20.64
C LEU A 204 -17.11 -5.60 21.06
N LEU A 205 -16.07 -5.39 20.24
CA LEU A 205 -15.09 -4.31 20.48
C LEU A 205 -15.76 -2.94 20.51
N ARG A 206 -16.70 -2.68 19.58
CA ARG A 206 -17.49 -1.45 19.56
C ARG A 206 -18.35 -1.29 20.82
N LEU A 207 -18.97 -2.37 21.30
CA LEU A 207 -19.78 -2.32 22.53
C LEU A 207 -18.92 -2.04 23.77
N ILE A 208 -17.71 -2.63 23.83
CA ILE A 208 -16.80 -2.44 24.97
C ILE A 208 -16.31 -1.00 25.05
N VAL A 209 -15.88 -0.43 23.92
CA VAL A 209 -15.29 0.92 23.85
C VAL A 209 -16.34 2.03 23.85
N GLY A 210 -17.51 1.79 23.24
CA GLY A 210 -18.57 2.79 23.12
C GLY A 210 -18.70 3.40 21.71
N PRO A 211 -19.68 4.31 21.53
CA PRO A 211 -20.02 4.86 20.21
C PRO A 211 -19.04 5.90 19.68
N ASP A 212 -18.16 6.44 20.53
CA ASP A 212 -17.19 7.47 20.16
C ASP A 212 -16.22 6.99 19.06
N ALA A 213 -16.08 7.79 18.02
CA ALA A 213 -15.19 7.52 16.88
C ALA A 213 -13.72 7.84 17.20
N GLU A 214 -13.46 8.75 18.14
CA GLU A 214 -12.10 9.12 18.58
C GLU A 214 -11.45 7.98 19.37
N LEU A 215 -12.26 7.24 20.14
CA LEU A 215 -11.79 6.11 20.95
C LEU A 215 -11.58 4.84 20.12
N LEU A 216 -12.36 4.65 19.05
CA LEU A 216 -12.24 3.49 18.19
C LEU A 216 -12.78 3.81 16.79
N THR A 217 -11.95 3.59 15.77
CA THR A 217 -12.37 3.58 14.38
C THR A 217 -11.90 2.28 13.71
N PHE A 218 -12.73 1.67 12.86
CA PHE A 218 -12.31 0.49 12.10
C PHE A 218 -11.81 0.90 10.72
N VAL A 219 -10.65 0.40 10.33
CA VAL A 219 -10.05 0.73 9.03
C VAL A 219 -9.65 -0.55 8.30
N LEU A 220 -10.19 -0.76 7.11
CA LEU A 220 -9.76 -1.81 6.20
C LEU A 220 -8.61 -1.26 5.35
N LYS A 221 -7.44 -1.87 5.47
CA LYS A 221 -6.26 -1.56 4.66
C LYS A 221 -5.80 -2.80 3.92
N GLU A 222 -5.11 -2.58 2.81
CA GLU A 222 -4.20 -3.60 2.29
C GLU A 222 -3.07 -3.78 3.31
N ASN A 223 -2.70 -5.03 3.60
CA ASN A 223 -1.44 -5.34 4.23
C ASN A 223 -0.38 -4.80 3.28
N GLU A 224 0.20 -3.65 3.62
CA GLU A 224 1.35 -3.14 2.92
C GLU A 224 2.37 -4.28 2.91
N THR A 225 2.68 -4.76 1.72
CA THR A 225 3.53 -5.93 1.51
C THR A 225 5.00 -5.64 1.89
N GLY A 226 5.24 -4.58 2.67
CA GLY A 226 6.54 -4.05 3.06
C GLY A 226 6.77 -3.91 4.57
N GLU A 227 5.74 -3.97 5.43
CA GLU A 227 5.97 -4.07 6.89
C GLU A 227 6.03 -5.54 7.30
N VAL A 228 7.26 -6.06 7.37
CA VAL A 228 7.55 -7.37 7.92
C VAL A 228 7.31 -7.34 9.42
N GLU A 229 6.44 -8.20 9.94
CA GLU A 229 6.22 -8.39 11.38
C GLU A 229 7.46 -9.06 12.02
N TRP A 230 8.55 -8.31 12.17
CA TRP A 230 9.86 -8.84 12.61
C TRP A 230 9.80 -9.59 13.95
N HIS A 231 8.88 -9.21 14.84
CA HIS A 231 8.67 -9.87 16.13
C HIS A 231 8.09 -11.29 16.02
N ALA A 232 7.54 -11.67 14.87
CA ALA A 232 7.00 -13.02 14.62
C ALA A 232 8.09 -14.03 14.23
N PHE A 233 9.32 -13.56 13.96
CA PHE A 233 10.45 -14.41 13.63
C PHE A 233 11.29 -14.69 14.87
N SER A 234 11.82 -15.90 14.96
CA SER A 234 12.79 -16.27 15.98
C SER A 234 14.11 -15.52 15.80
N VAL A 235 14.88 -15.39 16.88
CA VAL A 235 16.20 -14.72 16.84
C VAL A 235 17.14 -15.31 15.77
N PRO A 236 17.21 -16.65 15.57
CA PRO A 236 18.02 -17.23 14.49
C PRO A 236 17.56 -16.83 13.07
N GLU A 237 16.25 -16.71 12.84
CA GLU A 237 15.70 -16.29 11.55
C GLU A 237 16.04 -14.81 11.27
N LEU A 238 15.91 -13.96 12.29
CA LEU A 238 16.33 -12.55 12.22
C LEU A 238 17.82 -12.41 11.89
N GLN A 239 18.67 -13.23 12.52
CA GLN A 239 20.10 -13.24 12.24
C GLN A 239 20.40 -13.67 10.79
N ASN A 240 19.63 -14.64 10.26
CA ASN A 240 19.78 -15.06 8.87
C ASN A 240 19.42 -13.93 7.89
N PHE A 241 18.33 -13.19 8.15
CA PHE A 241 17.98 -12.02 7.35
C PHE A 241 19.08 -10.97 7.35
N LEU A 242 19.72 -10.71 8.49
CA LEU A 242 20.88 -9.80 8.55
C LEU A 242 22.02 -10.25 7.65
N VAL A 243 22.38 -11.54 7.68
CA VAL A 243 23.45 -12.09 6.84
C VAL A 243 23.12 -11.99 5.35
N ILE A 244 21.87 -12.25 4.97
CA ILE A 244 21.42 -12.11 3.57
C ILE A 244 21.52 -10.65 3.13
N LEU A 245 21.08 -9.71 3.96
CA LEU A 245 21.12 -8.28 3.66
C LEU A 245 22.55 -7.75 3.54
N GLU A 246 23.45 -8.13 4.44
CA GLU A 246 24.87 -7.77 4.35
C GLU A 246 25.52 -8.28 3.06
N LYS A 247 25.18 -9.53 2.67
CA LYS A 247 25.67 -10.11 1.42
C LYS A 247 25.15 -9.35 0.20
N GLU A 248 23.85 -9.07 0.15
CA GLU A 248 23.25 -8.28 -0.93
C GLU A 248 23.86 -6.87 -1.01
N GLU A 249 24.06 -6.21 0.14
CA GLU A 249 24.67 -4.89 0.20
C GLU A 249 26.10 -4.93 -0.35
N ALA A 250 26.91 -5.90 0.06
CA ALA A 250 28.27 -6.05 -0.43
C ALA A 250 28.31 -6.32 -1.96
N GLU A 251 27.37 -7.12 -2.47
CA GLU A 251 27.23 -7.36 -3.91
C GLU A 251 26.82 -6.09 -4.66
N ARG A 252 25.89 -5.29 -4.13
CA ARG A 252 25.50 -4.00 -4.72
C ARG A 252 26.66 -3.00 -4.73
N ILE A 253 27.40 -2.88 -3.63
CA ILE A 253 28.60 -2.02 -3.56
C ILE A 253 29.60 -2.42 -4.64
N ARG A 254 29.88 -3.73 -4.78
CA ARG A 254 30.81 -4.24 -5.79
C ARG A 254 30.33 -3.93 -7.22
N ALA A 255 29.04 -4.14 -7.50
CA ALA A 255 28.46 -3.84 -8.81
C ALA A 255 28.59 -2.33 -9.16
N VAL A 256 28.30 -1.46 -8.20
CA VAL A 256 28.45 0.00 -8.36
C VAL A 256 29.92 0.36 -8.62
N GLN A 257 30.85 -0.16 -7.80
CA GLN A 257 32.27 0.09 -7.97
C GLN A 257 32.79 -0.36 -9.35
N GLN A 258 32.39 -1.55 -9.80
CA GLN A 258 32.76 -2.05 -11.13
C GLN A 258 32.21 -1.14 -12.23
N LYS A 259 30.94 -0.72 -12.15
CA LYS A 259 30.34 0.21 -13.12
C LYS A 259 31.13 1.51 -13.22
N TYR A 260 31.47 2.14 -12.09
CA TYR A 260 32.26 3.37 -12.08
C TYR A 260 33.70 3.16 -12.54
N THR A 261 34.30 2.00 -12.25
CA THR A 261 35.64 1.66 -12.73
C THR A 261 35.67 1.57 -14.25
N VAL A 262 34.71 0.87 -14.85
CA VAL A 262 34.56 0.77 -16.31
C VAL A 262 34.26 2.12 -16.95
N TYR A 263 33.41 2.94 -16.31
CA TYR A 263 33.12 4.27 -16.82
C TYR A 263 34.36 5.18 -16.79
N LYS A 264 35.14 5.13 -15.70
CA LYS A 264 36.40 5.87 -15.56
C LYS A 264 37.43 5.48 -16.63
N THR A 265 37.60 4.19 -16.91
CA THR A 265 38.56 3.73 -17.92
C THR A 265 38.16 4.19 -19.32
N LYS A 266 36.86 4.14 -19.66
CA LYS A 266 36.35 4.69 -20.94
C LYS A 266 36.63 6.19 -21.07
N LEU A 267 36.37 6.97 -20.02
CA LEU A 267 36.67 8.41 -20.01
C LEU A 267 38.17 8.70 -20.19
N GLN A 268 39.03 7.93 -19.53
CA GLN A 268 40.48 8.08 -19.68
C GLN A 268 40.97 7.77 -21.10
N LEU A 269 40.43 6.73 -21.73
CA LEU A 269 40.75 6.40 -23.14
C LEU A 269 40.28 7.50 -24.09
N ALA A 270 39.07 8.04 -23.89
CA ALA A 270 38.56 9.13 -24.70
C ALA A 270 39.42 10.39 -24.57
N LEU A 271 39.92 10.70 -23.36
CA LEU A 271 40.84 11.82 -23.14
C LEU A 271 42.18 11.63 -23.86
N GLN A 272 42.74 10.42 -23.84
CA GLN A 272 44.01 10.11 -24.54
C GLN A 272 43.89 10.17 -26.06
N GLN A 273 42.71 9.84 -26.62
CA GLN A 273 42.47 9.94 -28.06
C GLN A 273 42.25 11.37 -28.55
N HIS A 274 42.04 12.33 -27.63
CA HIS A 274 41.74 13.72 -27.93
C HIS A 274 42.91 14.67 -27.65
N ASP A 275 44.08 14.13 -27.28
CA ASP A 275 45.34 14.89 -27.15
C ASP A 275 45.96 15.07 -28.56
N PRO A 276 46.16 16.32 -29.05
CA PRO A 276 46.61 16.62 -30.41
C PRO A 276 48.09 16.36 -30.67
#